data_AF-A0A846NLK5-F1
#
_entry.id   AF-A0A846NLK5-F1
#
_cell.length_a   1.000
_cell.length_b   1.000
_cell.length_c   1.000
_cell.angle_alpha   90.00
_cell.angle_beta   90.00
_cell.angle_gamma   90.00
#
_symmetry.space_group_name_H-M   'P 1'
#
loop_
_entity.id
_entity.type
_entity.pdbx_description
1 polymer ?
#
loop_
_entity_poly.entity_id
_entity_poly.type
_entity_poly.pdbx_seq_one_letter_code
_entity_poly.pdbx_strand_id
1 'polypeptide(L)'
;MRDTIHGEAAKLKRVLELVRRDLPLGEVGVVDAFVDSCLADGLSAGRTCRYVYCLRKIRGLLDVDFKDVSRGDVERVMLALNGMGYAPQTLLFFRVAFKKFYRWLRGSEETPPEGAWLRSTVKESEQILPEDILSPEEVKMMLAAAMSIRDKVFIETLYDGGLRIGEMLGL
;
A
#
# COMPACT_ATOMS: atom_id res chain seq x y z
N MET A 1 -6.36 -15.46 15.43
CA MET A 1 -6.40 -14.49 14.31
C MET A 1 -7.51 -14.97 13.37
N ARG A 2 -8.65 -14.26 13.26
CA ARG A 2 -9.72 -14.69 12.34
C ARG A 2 -9.19 -14.56 10.92
N ASP A 3 -9.25 -15.64 10.14
CA ASP A 3 -8.85 -15.59 8.74
C ASP A 3 -9.81 -14.63 8.02
N THR A 4 -9.26 -13.58 7.42
CA THR A 4 -10.06 -12.63 6.65
C THR A 4 -10.48 -13.28 5.33
N ILE A 5 -11.59 -12.83 4.72
CA ILE A 5 -12.08 -13.32 3.42
C ILE A 5 -10.98 -13.29 2.34
N HIS A 6 -9.96 -12.44 2.51
CA HIS A 6 -8.84 -12.27 1.60
C HIS A 6 -7.56 -13.05 1.97
N GLY A 7 -7.57 -13.86 3.03
CA GLY A 7 -6.43 -14.69 3.46
C GLY A 7 -5.17 -13.87 3.73
N GLU A 8 -5.31 -12.72 4.38
CA GLU A 8 -4.22 -11.74 4.51
C GLU A 8 -3.04 -12.26 5.34
N ALA A 9 -3.30 -13.11 6.34
CA ALA A 9 -2.26 -13.76 7.13
C ALA A 9 -1.41 -14.71 6.27
N ALA A 10 -2.04 -15.51 5.41
CA ALA A 10 -1.35 -16.39 4.48
C ALA A 10 -0.54 -15.60 3.44
N LYS A 11 -1.07 -14.47 2.95
CA LYS A 11 -0.34 -13.55 2.06
C LYS A 11 0.89 -12.96 2.73
N LEU A 12 0.75 -12.45 3.96
CA LEU A 12 1.86 -11.90 4.73
C LEU A 12 2.95 -12.96 4.92
N LYS A 13 2.59 -14.19 5.33
CA LYS A 13 3.53 -15.30 5.49
C LYS A 13 4.31 -15.56 4.20
N ARG A 14 3.61 -15.66 3.06
CA ARG A 14 4.24 -15.91 1.76
C ARG A 14 5.19 -14.79 1.34
N VAL A 15 4.82 -13.53 1.56
CA VAL A 15 5.69 -12.39 1.24
C VAL A 15 6.92 -12.37 2.15
N LEU A 16 6.77 -12.72 3.43
CA LEU A 16 7.90 -12.86 4.36
C LEU A 16 8.86 -13.96 3.93
N GLU A 17 8.37 -15.13 3.52
CA GLU A 17 9.21 -16.21 3.00
C GLU A 17 10.03 -15.76 1.77
N LEU A 18 9.44 -14.96 0.88
CA LEU A 18 10.15 -14.39 -0.26
C LEU A 18 11.21 -13.37 0.18
N VAL A 19 10.90 -12.50 1.13
CA VAL A 19 11.86 -11.52 1.68
C VAL A 19 13.03 -12.23 2.34
N ARG A 20 12.77 -13.24 3.18
CA ARG A 20 13.79 -13.99 3.90
C ARG A 20 14.80 -14.68 2.99
N ARG A 21 14.37 -15.09 1.81
CA ARG A 21 15.23 -15.68 0.79
C ARG A 21 16.08 -14.65 0.04
N ASP A 22 15.52 -13.47 -0.19
CA ASP A 22 16.14 -12.46 -1.05
C ASP A 22 17.05 -11.49 -0.26
N LEU A 23 16.94 -11.43 1.08
CA LEU A 23 17.71 -10.52 1.94
C LEU A 23 18.93 -11.19 2.59
N PRO A 24 20.03 -10.44 2.83
CA PRO A 24 21.11 -10.87 3.72
C PRO A 24 20.58 -11.23 5.12
N LEU A 25 21.17 -12.25 5.75
CA LEU A 25 20.74 -12.76 7.08
C LEU A 25 20.58 -11.67 8.14
N GLY A 26 21.48 -10.69 8.16
CA GLY A 26 21.43 -9.58 9.12
C GLY A 26 20.21 -8.67 8.94
N GLU A 27 19.68 -8.55 7.72
CA GLU A 27 18.51 -7.71 7.41
C GLU A 27 17.19 -8.47 7.50
N VAL A 28 17.23 -9.80 7.40
CA VAL A 28 16.06 -10.65 7.66
C VAL A 28 15.51 -10.38 9.06
N GLY A 29 16.39 -10.38 10.07
CA GLY A 29 16.00 -10.10 11.46
C GLY A 29 15.41 -8.70 11.63
N VAL A 30 15.92 -7.71 10.88
CA VAL A 30 15.39 -6.34 10.90
C VAL A 30 13.97 -6.28 10.34
N VAL A 31 13.70 -6.94 9.21
CA VAL A 31 12.35 -6.95 8.63
C VAL A 31 11.37 -7.74 9.50
N ASP A 32 11.80 -8.87 10.08
CA ASP A 32 10.97 -9.64 11.01
C ASP A 32 10.60 -8.81 12.25
N ALA A 33 11.58 -8.13 12.87
CA ALA A 33 11.31 -7.24 14.01
C ALA A 33 10.38 -6.06 13.63
N PHE A 34 10.50 -5.53 12.40
CA PHE A 34 9.59 -4.49 11.93
C PHE A 34 8.15 -5.01 11.76
N VAL A 35 7.99 -6.24 11.27
CA VAL A 35 6.68 -6.88 11.16
C VAL A 35 6.06 -7.08 12.52
N ASP A 36 6.82 -7.59 13.49
CA ASP A 36 6.35 -7.77 14.86
C ASP A 36 5.92 -6.43 15.47
N SER A 37 6.69 -5.37 15.27
CA SER A 37 6.31 -4.02 15.71
C SER A 37 5.04 -3.52 15.02
N CYS A 38 4.87 -3.74 13.71
CA CYS A 38 3.64 -3.35 13.02
C CYS A 38 2.41 -4.08 13.59
N LEU A 39 2.53 -5.38 13.87
CA LEU A 39 1.44 -6.17 14.44
C LEU A 39 1.17 -5.76 15.90
N ALA A 40 2.20 -5.46 16.69
CA ALA A 40 2.07 -4.95 18.05
C ALA A 40 1.40 -3.56 18.09
N ASP A 41 1.69 -2.70 17.12
CA ASP A 41 1.01 -1.41 16.90
C ASP A 41 -0.46 -1.58 16.46
N GLY A 42 -0.95 -2.81 16.25
CA GLY A 42 -2.32 -3.12 15.85
C GLY A 42 -2.60 -3.00 14.35
N LEU A 43 -1.57 -2.96 13.50
CA LEU A 43 -1.78 -2.92 12.05
C LEU A 43 -2.31 -4.28 11.53
N SER A 44 -3.22 -4.22 10.55
CA SER A 44 -3.73 -5.42 9.91
C SER A 44 -2.64 -6.17 9.13
N ALA A 45 -2.80 -7.49 8.98
CA ALA A 45 -1.91 -8.31 8.17
C ALA A 45 -1.81 -7.80 6.73
N GLY A 46 -2.90 -7.29 6.15
CA GLY A 46 -2.89 -6.68 4.82
C GLY A 46 -2.01 -5.43 4.74
N ARG A 47 -2.07 -4.55 5.76
CA ARG A 47 -1.25 -3.34 5.82
C ARG A 47 0.23 -3.67 6.04
N THR A 48 0.52 -4.60 6.93
CA THR A 48 1.88 -5.10 7.17
C THR A 48 2.44 -5.77 5.92
N CYS A 49 1.64 -6.61 5.24
CA CYS A 49 2.02 -7.25 3.97
C CYS A 49 2.37 -6.20 2.90
N ARG A 50 1.61 -5.10 2.82
CA ARG A 50 1.92 -3.99 1.90
C ARG A 50 3.28 -3.36 2.22
N TYR A 51 3.61 -3.12 3.49
CA TYR A 51 4.91 -2.59 3.86
C TYR A 51 6.05 -3.55 3.53
N VAL A 52 5.92 -4.83 3.87
CA VAL A 52 6.94 -5.84 3.55
C VAL A 52 7.18 -5.94 2.04
N TYR A 53 6.13 -5.90 1.23
CA TYR A 53 6.26 -5.87 -0.23
C TYR A 53 7.06 -4.65 -0.71
N CYS A 54 6.73 -3.45 -0.21
CA CYS A 54 7.45 -2.23 -0.56
C CYS A 54 8.91 -2.30 -0.12
N LEU A 55 9.19 -2.80 1.08
CA LEU A 55 10.55 -2.94 1.62
C LEU A 55 11.39 -3.91 0.81
N ARG A 56 10.85 -5.05 0.39
CA ARG A 56 11.54 -5.99 -0.50
C ARG A 56 12.01 -5.32 -1.78
N LYS A 57 11.14 -4.51 -2.39
CA LYS A 57 11.43 -3.78 -3.63
C LYS A 57 12.43 -2.64 -3.42
N ILE A 58 12.29 -1.86 -2.35
CA ILE A 58 13.26 -0.82 -1.97
C ILE A 58 14.63 -1.46 -1.75
N ARG A 59 14.69 -2.58 -1.04
CA ARG A 59 15.95 -3.25 -0.73
C ARG A 59 16.68 -3.75 -1.98
N GLY A 60 15.95 -4.29 -2.94
CA GLY A 60 16.53 -4.71 -4.23
C GLY A 60 17.05 -3.55 -5.09
N LEU A 61 16.80 -2.30 -4.71
CA LEU A 61 17.32 -1.09 -5.36
C LEU A 61 18.39 -0.38 -4.53
N LEU A 62 18.69 -0.89 -3.33
CA LEU A 62 19.72 -0.34 -2.44
C LEU A 62 21.02 -1.12 -2.61
N ASP A 63 22.13 -0.38 -2.68
CA ASP A 63 23.49 -0.95 -2.69
C ASP A 63 24.10 -1.05 -1.27
N VAL A 64 23.44 -0.46 -0.28
CA VAL A 64 23.87 -0.41 1.13
C VAL A 64 22.86 -1.10 2.03
N ASP A 65 23.31 -1.47 3.24
CA ASP A 65 22.44 -2.01 4.27
C ASP A 65 21.40 -0.97 4.72
N PHE A 66 20.22 -1.41 5.16
CA PHE A 66 19.15 -0.52 5.64
C PHE A 66 19.62 0.49 6.69
N LYS A 67 20.54 0.11 7.57
CA LYS A 67 21.04 0.98 8.64
C LYS A 67 21.92 2.13 8.11
N ASP A 68 22.53 1.98 6.95
CA ASP A 68 23.56 2.87 6.40
C ASP A 68 23.04 3.75 5.24
N VAL A 69 21.74 3.71 4.96
CA VAL A 69 21.11 4.46 3.87
C VAL A 69 21.25 5.98 4.07
N SER A 70 21.83 6.64 3.07
CA SER A 70 21.91 8.09 2.97
C SER A 70 20.76 8.67 2.15
N ARG A 71 20.59 10.00 2.20
CA ARG A 71 19.63 10.70 1.31
C ARG A 71 19.89 10.41 -0.18
N GLY A 72 21.15 10.32 -0.60
CA GLY A 72 21.50 10.05 -2.00
C GLY A 72 21.08 8.65 -2.45
N ASP A 73 21.13 7.66 -1.56
CA ASP A 73 20.60 6.31 -1.81
C ASP A 73 19.08 6.36 -2.00
N VAL A 74 18.37 7.10 -1.14
CA VAL A 74 16.92 7.27 -1.25
C VAL A 74 16.53 7.93 -2.57
N GLU A 75 17.27 8.97 -3.00
CA GLU A 75 17.04 9.62 -4.29
C GLU A 75 17.19 8.64 -5.47
N ARG A 76 18.20 7.77 -5.45
CA ARG A 76 18.39 6.72 -6.48
C ARG A 76 17.23 5.72 -6.49
N VAL A 77 16.81 5.24 -5.32
CA VAL A 77 15.66 4.32 -5.19
C VAL A 77 14.40 4.98 -5.77
N MET A 78 14.13 6.23 -5.42
CA MET A 78 12.94 6.94 -5.90
C MET A 78 12.99 7.20 -7.40
N LEU A 79 14.16 7.54 -7.95
CA LEU A 79 14.36 7.69 -9.39
C LEU A 79 14.04 6.38 -10.12
N ALA A 80 14.56 5.25 -9.64
CA ALA A 80 14.28 3.94 -10.20
C ALA A 80 12.78 3.60 -10.13
N LEU A 81 12.14 3.81 -8.98
CA LEU A 81 10.70 3.55 -8.81
C LEU A 81 9.83 4.40 -9.74
N ASN A 82 10.15 5.69 -9.91
CA ASN A 82 9.43 6.56 -10.84
C ASN A 82 9.60 6.09 -12.30
N GLY A 83 10.76 5.52 -12.66
CA GLY A 83 11.03 4.96 -13.99
C GLY A 83 10.32 3.65 -14.29
N MET A 84 9.69 2.99 -13.30
CA MET A 84 9.01 1.70 -13.47
C MET A 84 7.56 1.80 -13.95
N GLY A 85 7.02 3.00 -14.18
CA GLY A 85 5.66 3.20 -14.69
C GLY A 85 4.56 2.86 -13.67
N TYR A 86 4.85 2.92 -12.37
CA TYR A 86 3.84 2.71 -11.33
C TYR A 86 2.82 3.84 -11.30
N ALA A 87 1.56 3.49 -11.01
CA ALA A 87 0.53 4.47 -10.71
C ALA A 87 0.94 5.37 -9.52
N PRO A 88 0.50 6.64 -9.49
CA PRO A 88 0.87 7.59 -8.43
C PRO A 88 0.60 7.09 -7.01
N GLN A 89 -0.54 6.43 -6.81
CA GLN A 89 -0.91 5.81 -5.54
C GLN A 89 0.08 4.71 -5.10
N THR A 90 0.63 3.97 -6.05
CA THR A 90 1.63 2.93 -5.77
C THR A 90 2.96 3.55 -5.35
N LEU A 91 3.42 4.61 -6.03
CA LEU A 91 4.59 5.39 -5.62
C LEU A 91 4.41 6.00 -4.24
N LEU A 92 3.20 6.46 -3.91
CA LEU A 92 2.88 6.93 -2.58
C LEU A 92 3.06 5.83 -1.52
N PHE A 93 2.59 4.61 -1.76
CA PHE A 93 2.80 3.50 -0.83
C PHE A 93 4.28 3.23 -0.56
N PHE A 94 5.16 3.31 -1.58
CA PHE A 94 6.60 3.19 -1.37
C PHE A 94 7.15 4.27 -0.44
N ARG A 95 6.77 5.54 -0.64
CA ARG A 95 7.21 6.66 0.20
C ARG A 95 6.71 6.52 1.65
N VAL A 96 5.46 6.10 1.83
CA VAL A 96 4.86 5.87 3.16
C VAL A 96 5.55 4.70 3.87
N ALA A 97 5.76 3.58 3.17
CA ALA A 97 6.45 2.42 3.70
C ALA A 97 7.89 2.76 4.13
N PHE A 98 8.62 3.49 3.28
CA PHE A 98 9.95 3.99 3.57
C PHE A 98 9.95 4.79 4.88
N LYS A 99 9.12 5.83 4.99
CA LYS A 99 9.07 6.68 6.19
C LYS A 99 8.71 5.91 7.45
N LYS A 100 7.70 5.03 7.42
CA LYS A 100 7.30 4.23 8.60
C LYS A 100 8.42 3.29 9.03
N PHE A 101 9.08 2.62 8.09
CA PHE A 101 10.17 1.70 8.38
C PHE A 101 11.39 2.41 8.97
N TYR A 102 11.87 3.49 8.35
CA TYR A 102 13.04 4.19 8.84
C TYR A 102 12.78 4.93 10.17
N ARG A 103 11.56 5.45 10.36
CA ARG A 103 11.16 5.98 11.67
C ARG A 103 11.26 4.93 12.77
N TRP A 104 10.73 3.72 12.52
CA TRP A 104 10.86 2.59 13.44
C TRP A 104 12.32 2.16 13.63
N LEU A 105 13.10 2.03 12.55
CA LEU A 105 14.49 1.57 12.58
C LEU A 105 15.40 2.50 13.39
N ARG A 106 15.15 3.81 13.35
CA ARG A 106 15.91 4.82 14.10
C ARG A 106 15.40 5.02 15.53
N GLY A 107 14.26 4.42 15.90
CA GLY A 107 13.64 4.62 17.21
C GLY A 107 13.29 6.08 17.51
N SER A 108 13.04 6.88 16.47
CA SER A 108 12.67 8.31 16.59
C SER A 108 11.23 8.49 16.17
N GLU A 109 10.52 9.46 16.75
CA GLU A 109 9.20 9.88 16.27
C GLU A 109 9.29 10.85 15.09
N GLU A 110 10.48 11.44 14.87
CA GLU A 110 10.71 12.39 13.79
C GLU A 110 10.79 11.71 12.42
N THR A 111 10.51 12.49 11.38
CA THR A 111 10.65 11.98 10.01
C THR A 111 12.15 11.77 9.71
N PRO A 112 12.56 10.58 9.23
CA PRO A 112 13.96 10.29 8.96
C PRO A 112 14.55 11.30 7.97
N PRO A 113 15.72 11.90 8.25
CA PRO A 113 16.31 12.95 7.41
C PRO A 113 16.54 12.50 5.96
N GLU A 114 16.86 11.22 5.76
CA GLU A 114 17.04 10.59 4.44
C GLU A 114 15.75 10.61 3.59
N GLY A 115 14.58 10.65 4.21
CA GLY A 115 13.27 10.64 3.55
C GLY A 115 12.37 11.84 3.84
N ALA A 116 12.85 12.86 4.57
CA ALA A 116 12.04 13.98 5.03
C ALA A 116 11.39 14.78 3.88
N TRP A 117 12.11 14.91 2.76
CA TRP A 117 11.67 15.63 1.57
C TRP A 117 10.62 14.89 0.73
N LEU A 118 10.39 13.59 0.99
CA LEU A 118 9.43 12.80 0.23
C LEU A 118 8.00 13.25 0.53
N ARG A 119 7.20 13.52 -0.49
CA ARG A 119 5.77 13.84 -0.29
C ARG A 119 4.97 12.56 -0.09
N SER A 120 4.17 12.55 0.97
CA SER A 120 3.25 11.44 1.31
C SER A 120 1.79 11.75 0.91
N THR A 121 1.59 12.62 -0.07
CA THR A 121 0.29 12.94 -0.66
C THR A 121 0.36 12.80 -2.18
N VAL A 122 -0.76 12.40 -2.78
CA VAL A 122 -0.95 12.36 -4.23
C VAL A 122 -1.26 13.78 -4.73
N LYS A 123 -0.81 14.15 -5.93
CA LYS A 123 -1.14 15.47 -6.49
C LYS A 123 -2.63 15.52 -6.82
N GLU A 124 -3.21 16.71 -6.82
CA GLU A 124 -4.61 16.92 -7.18
C GLU A 124 -4.92 16.41 -8.60
N SER A 125 -4.01 16.62 -9.55
CA SER A 125 -4.09 16.12 -10.93
C SER A 125 -4.10 14.59 -11.06
N GLU A 126 -3.84 13.87 -9.98
CA GLU A 126 -3.78 12.40 -9.94
C GLU A 126 -4.96 11.83 -9.11
N GLN A 127 -5.89 12.68 -8.67
CA GLN A 127 -7.14 12.29 -8.00
C GLN A 127 -8.27 12.14 -9.02
N ILE A 128 -9.28 11.33 -8.67
CA ILE A 128 -10.52 11.24 -9.45
C ILE A 128 -11.23 12.57 -9.35
N LEU A 129 -11.41 13.25 -10.49
CA LEU A 129 -12.09 14.52 -10.58
C LEU A 129 -13.61 14.32 -10.70
N PRO A 130 -14.44 15.33 -10.38
CA PRO A 130 -15.89 15.22 -10.54
C PRO A 130 -16.32 14.85 -11.96
N GLU A 131 -15.56 15.29 -12.96
CA GLU A 131 -15.75 14.96 -14.38
C GLU A 131 -15.42 13.50 -14.74
N ASP A 132 -14.69 12.77 -13.88
CA ASP A 132 -14.42 11.34 -14.02
C ASP A 132 -15.55 10.47 -13.40
N ILE A 133 -16.55 11.09 -12.76
CA ILE A 133 -17.67 10.39 -12.12
C ILE A 133 -18.78 10.14 -13.14
N LEU A 134 -19.41 8.97 -13.06
CA LEU A 134 -20.55 8.60 -13.90
C LEU A 134 -21.70 9.61 -13.78
N SER A 135 -22.19 10.05 -14.92
CA SER A 135 -23.43 10.81 -15.04
C SER A 135 -24.67 9.94 -14.72
N PRO A 136 -25.79 10.55 -14.29
CA PRO A 136 -27.05 9.84 -14.09
C PRO A 136 -27.49 9.03 -15.31
N GLU A 137 -27.20 9.52 -16.51
CA GLU A 137 -27.49 8.86 -17.78
C GLU A 137 -26.66 7.59 -17.96
N GLU A 138 -25.36 7.64 -17.67
CA GLU A 138 -24.47 6.47 -17.73
C GLU A 138 -24.89 5.41 -16.71
N VAL A 139 -25.33 5.80 -15.51
CA VAL A 139 -25.85 4.87 -14.51
C VAL A 139 -27.13 4.19 -14.99
N LYS A 140 -28.06 4.93 -15.61
CA LYS A 140 -29.27 4.34 -16.22
C LYS A 140 -28.91 3.33 -17.32
N MET A 141 -27.88 3.61 -18.12
CA MET A 141 -27.40 2.68 -19.13
C MET A 141 -26.82 1.40 -18.50
N MET A 142 -26.07 1.51 -17.40
CA MET A 142 -25.59 0.34 -16.65
C MET A 142 -26.74 -0.52 -16.11
N LEU A 143 -27.78 0.12 -15.57
CA LEU A 143 -28.98 -0.58 -15.06
C LEU A 143 -29.76 -1.30 -16.17
N ALA A 144 -29.86 -0.68 -17.35
CA ALA A 144 -30.50 -1.30 -18.51
C ALA A 144 -29.71 -2.52 -19.01
N ALA A 145 -28.38 -2.48 -18.94
CA ALA A 145 -27.49 -3.56 -19.38
C ALA A 145 -27.36 -4.72 -18.37
N ALA A 146 -27.64 -4.48 -17.09
CA ALA A 146 -27.54 -5.49 -16.04
C ALA A 146 -28.55 -6.63 -16.23
N MET A 147 -28.06 -7.87 -16.30
CA MET A 147 -28.90 -9.04 -16.62
C MET A 147 -29.65 -9.61 -15.42
N SER A 148 -29.25 -9.29 -14.19
CA SER A 148 -29.87 -9.82 -12.98
C SER A 148 -30.43 -8.70 -12.11
N ILE A 149 -31.53 -9.01 -11.40
CA ILE A 149 -32.10 -8.10 -10.38
C ILE A 149 -31.05 -7.76 -9.32
N ARG A 150 -30.19 -8.73 -8.98
CA ARG A 150 -29.10 -8.54 -8.03
C ARG A 150 -28.15 -7.43 -8.48
N ASP A 151 -27.67 -7.45 -9.72
CA ASP A 151 -26.70 -6.46 -10.21
C ASP A 151 -27.36 -5.08 -10.35
N LYS A 152 -28.65 -5.02 -10.71
CA LYS A 152 -29.42 -3.77 -10.73
C LYS A 152 -29.50 -3.13 -9.34
N VAL A 153 -29.91 -3.91 -8.34
CA VAL A 153 -29.95 -3.46 -6.93
C VAL A 153 -28.54 -3.09 -6.47
N PHE A 154 -27.51 -3.80 -6.92
CA PHE A 154 -26.13 -3.51 -6.56
C PHE A 154 -25.68 -2.13 -7.06
N ILE A 155 -25.97 -1.82 -8.32
CA ILE A 155 -25.65 -0.53 -8.94
C ILE A 155 -26.44 0.60 -8.25
N GLU A 156 -27.76 0.47 -8.11
CA GLU A 156 -28.61 1.49 -7.47
C GLU A 156 -28.20 1.76 -6.02
N THR A 157 -27.96 0.70 -5.24
CA THR A 157 -27.59 0.82 -3.81
C THR A 157 -26.25 1.55 -3.64
N LEU A 158 -25.26 1.25 -4.48
CA LEU A 158 -23.96 1.94 -4.42
C LEU A 158 -24.06 3.39 -4.89
N TYR A 159 -24.85 3.66 -5.92
CA TYR A 159 -25.03 4.99 -6.48
C TYR A 159 -25.78 5.93 -5.52
N ASP A 160 -26.95 5.50 -5.01
CA ASP A 160 -27.77 6.32 -4.12
C ASP A 160 -27.22 6.39 -2.70
N GLY A 161 -26.67 5.26 -2.21
CA GLY A 161 -26.18 5.15 -0.83
C GLY A 161 -24.79 5.72 -0.60
N GLY A 162 -24.01 5.97 -1.67
CA GLY A 162 -22.61 6.40 -1.57
C GLY A 162 -21.73 5.45 -0.76
N LEU A 163 -22.15 4.19 -0.63
CA LEU A 163 -21.51 3.19 0.22
C LEU A 163 -20.18 2.74 -0.38
N ARG A 164 -19.18 2.50 0.47
CA ARG A 164 -18.01 1.73 0.05
C ARG A 164 -18.43 0.28 -0.18
N ILE A 165 -17.77 -0.39 -1.12
CA ILE A 165 -18.03 -1.80 -1.43
C ILE A 165 -17.95 -2.72 -0.19
N GLY A 166 -17.08 -2.40 0.77
CA GLY A 166 -16.95 -3.15 2.01
C GLY A 166 -18.08 -2.90 3.01
N GLU A 167 -18.68 -1.71 3.00
CA GLU A 167 -19.87 -1.39 3.82
C GLU A 167 -21.09 -2.13 3.27
N MET A 168 -21.22 -2.21 1.95
CA MET A 168 -22.28 -2.96 1.28
C MET A 168 -22.24 -4.47 1.61
N LEU A 169 -21.04 -5.06 1.72
CA LEU A 169 -20.90 -6.48 2.11
C LEU A 169 -21.38 -6.77 3.54
N GLY A 170 -21.53 -5.75 4.37
CA GLY A 170 -21.99 -5.87 5.75
C GLY A 170 -23.49 -5.59 5.95
N LEU A 171 -24.23 -5.25 4.89
CA LEU A 171 -25.69 -5.12 4.88
C LEU A 171 -26.36 -6.49 4.90
#